data_AF-A0A316IBS0-F1
#
_entry.id   AF-A0A316IBS0-F1
#
_cell.length_a   1.000
_cell.length_b   1.000
_cell.length_c   1.000
_cell.angle_alpha   90.00
_cell.angle_beta   90.00
_cell.angle_gamma   90.00
#
_symmetry.space_group_name_H-M   'P 1'
#
loop_
_entity.id
_entity.type
_entity.pdbx_description
1 polymer ?
#
loop_
_entity_poly.entity_id
_entity_poly.type
_entity_poly.pdbx_seq_one_letter_code
_entity_poly.pdbx_strand_id
1 'polypeptide(L)'
;MTTPPQWGAPPPARPQYQQPYPQQGHPHQPWPGYLPPKPAPLVLLAILNWILAVGMLVIAAFVIMSFLMSGATLVVGIVLAAVVAGVGVLNALGALSINHPYFPNTVTSQLAGVFTGLVLAVALFRSVSRGVAELVPSMASAVLLAVCILSLVLASRPAGKQWIVAKHQLSLSQGHAPRNRR
;
A
#
# COMPACT_ATOMS: atom_id res chain seq x y z
N MET A 1 35.78 35.11 -60.99
CA MET A 1 36.78 34.63 -60.02
C MET A 1 36.05 33.75 -59.01
N THR A 2 36.39 32.46 -58.99
CA THR A 2 35.78 31.40 -58.20
C THR A 2 36.54 31.20 -56.88
N THR A 3 35.85 31.28 -55.75
CA THR A 3 36.36 30.85 -54.44
C THR A 3 35.68 29.52 -54.04
N PRO A 4 36.43 28.47 -53.66
CA PRO A 4 35.88 27.16 -53.33
C PRO A 4 35.22 27.13 -51.94
N PRO A 5 34.22 26.25 -51.71
CA PRO A 5 33.55 26.11 -50.42
C PRO A 5 34.47 25.43 -49.39
N GLN A 6 34.63 26.10 -48.26
CA GLN A 6 35.42 25.68 -47.11
C GLN A 6 34.73 24.49 -46.41
N TRP A 7 35.26 23.28 -46.64
CA TRP A 7 34.98 22.11 -45.81
C TRP A 7 35.67 22.29 -44.45
N GLY A 8 34.89 22.25 -43.37
CA GLY A 8 35.45 22.17 -42.01
C GLY A 8 34.88 23.19 -41.04
N ALA A 9 33.65 22.94 -40.58
CA ALA A 9 33.22 23.42 -39.27
C ALA A 9 32.31 22.34 -38.65
N PRO A 10 32.66 21.76 -37.48
CA PRO A 10 31.79 20.82 -36.79
C PRO A 10 30.47 21.50 -36.37
N PRO A 11 29.34 20.76 -36.29
CA PRO A 11 28.06 21.35 -35.92
C PRO A 11 28.17 21.97 -34.51
N PRO A 12 27.59 23.16 -34.28
CA PRO A 12 27.56 23.78 -32.96
C PRO A 12 26.86 22.82 -31.98
N ALA A 13 27.54 22.60 -30.85
CA ALA A 13 27.09 21.73 -29.78
C ALA A 13 25.65 22.09 -29.37
N ARG A 14 24.76 21.10 -29.39
CA ARG A 14 23.43 21.21 -28.79
C ARG A 14 23.62 21.62 -27.32
N PRO A 15 22.94 22.66 -26.81
CA PRO A 15 22.93 22.90 -25.37
C PRO A 15 22.31 21.69 -24.70
N GLN A 16 23.15 20.93 -23.99
CA GLN A 16 22.68 19.96 -23.01
C GLN A 16 21.98 20.77 -21.91
N TYR A 17 20.66 20.90 -22.01
CA TYR A 17 19.84 21.03 -20.82
C TYR A 17 19.92 19.69 -20.07
N GLN A 18 21.09 19.42 -19.48
CA GLN A 18 21.18 18.58 -18.30
C GLN A 18 20.39 19.35 -17.24
N GLN A 19 19.09 19.06 -17.14
CA GLN A 19 18.40 19.28 -15.88
C GLN A 19 19.24 18.57 -14.82
N PRO A 20 19.75 19.29 -13.80
CA PRO A 20 20.24 18.65 -12.62
C PRO A 20 19.01 17.98 -12.00
N TYR A 21 18.80 16.71 -12.30
CA TYR A 21 18.08 15.86 -11.37
C TYR A 21 18.78 16.10 -10.03
N PRO A 22 18.10 16.56 -8.98
CA PRO A 22 18.69 16.48 -7.66
C PRO A 22 18.90 14.98 -7.43
N GLN A 23 20.12 14.50 -7.67
CA GLN A 23 20.64 13.34 -6.98
C GLN A 23 20.54 13.72 -5.51
N GLN A 24 19.39 13.39 -4.92
CA GLN A 24 19.31 13.18 -3.48
C GLN A 24 20.37 12.13 -3.22
N GLY A 25 21.55 12.60 -2.83
CA GLY A 25 22.63 11.80 -2.32
C GLY A 25 22.06 11.06 -1.12
N HIS A 26 21.54 9.86 -1.37
CA HIS A 26 21.39 8.90 -0.31
C HIS A 26 22.80 8.68 0.21
N PRO A 27 23.10 9.04 1.48
CA PRO A 27 24.39 8.71 2.05
C PRO A 27 24.57 7.21 1.83
N HIS A 28 25.56 6.85 1.02
CA HIS A 28 26.06 5.50 0.92
C HIS A 28 26.71 5.20 2.27
N GLN A 29 25.88 4.91 3.27
CA GLN A 29 26.38 4.19 4.43
C GLN A 29 26.70 2.79 3.93
N PRO A 30 27.96 2.32 4.08
CA PRO A 30 28.32 0.95 3.79
C PRO A 30 27.65 0.12 4.87
N TRP A 31 26.39 -0.26 4.66
CA TRP A 31 25.76 -1.24 5.51
C TRP A 31 26.56 -2.53 5.32
N PRO A 32 27.12 -3.11 6.41
CA PRO A 32 27.81 -4.38 6.31
C PRO A 32 26.82 -5.38 5.70
N GLY A 33 27.29 -6.42 5.00
CA GLY A 33 26.46 -7.41 4.30
C GLY A 33 25.46 -8.21 5.18
N TYR A 34 25.17 -7.72 6.38
CA TYR A 34 24.20 -8.20 7.33
C TYR A 34 23.04 -7.20 7.48
N LEU A 35 21.83 -7.65 7.10
CA LEU A 35 20.60 -6.92 7.37
C LEU A 35 20.13 -7.25 8.81
N PRO A 36 19.83 -6.25 9.65
CA PRO A 36 19.20 -6.52 10.94
C PRO A 36 17.85 -7.24 10.76
N PRO A 37 17.42 -8.05 11.74
CA PRO A 37 16.16 -8.78 11.67
C PRO A 37 14.98 -7.84 11.44
N LYS A 38 13.93 -8.34 10.77
CA LYS A 38 12.74 -7.55 10.43
C LYS A 38 12.14 -6.96 11.73
N PRO A 39 11.95 -5.63 11.82
CA PRO A 39 11.46 -5.00 13.03
C PRO A 39 10.04 -5.48 13.37
N ALA A 40 9.79 -5.79 14.65
CA ALA A 40 8.51 -6.29 15.15
C ALA A 40 7.30 -5.44 14.71
N PRO A 41 7.36 -4.09 14.66
CA PRO A 41 6.27 -3.26 14.12
C PRO A 41 5.86 -3.59 12.67
N LEU A 42 6.78 -4.00 11.80
CA LEU A 42 6.46 -4.40 10.42
C LEU A 42 5.82 -5.79 10.36
N VAL A 43 6.22 -6.69 11.26
CA VAL A 43 5.59 -8.02 11.38
C VAL A 43 4.16 -7.85 11.89
N LEU A 44 3.97 -7.06 12.94
CA LEU A 44 2.66 -6.74 13.49
C LEU A 44 1.77 -6.06 12.43
N LEU A 45 2.29 -5.09 11.68
CA LEU A 45 1.56 -4.45 10.59
C LEU A 45 1.07 -5.46 9.54
N ALA A 46 1.90 -6.42 9.14
CA ALA A 46 1.50 -7.45 8.20
C ALA A 46 0.39 -8.36 8.76
N ILE A 47 0.45 -8.71 10.05
CA ILE A 47 -0.57 -9.49 10.75
C ILE A 47 -1.89 -8.70 10.81
N LEU A 48 -1.84 -7.41 11.17
CA LEU A 48 -3.05 -6.58 11.25
C LEU A 48 -3.72 -6.42 9.88
N ASN A 49 -2.94 -6.29 8.79
CA ASN A 49 -3.49 -6.28 7.44
C ASN A 49 -4.17 -7.61 7.07
N TRP A 50 -3.64 -8.76 7.51
CA TRP A 50 -4.33 -10.04 7.32
C TRP A 50 -5.63 -10.11 8.12
N ILE A 51 -5.64 -9.60 9.36
CA ILE A 51 -6.85 -9.51 10.19
C ILE A 51 -7.90 -8.62 9.49
N LEU A 52 -7.49 -7.47 8.96
CA LEU A 52 -8.38 -6.59 8.20
C LEU A 52 -8.90 -7.26 6.93
N ALA A 53 -8.05 -7.96 6.19
CA ALA A 53 -8.45 -8.68 4.99
C ALA A 53 -9.52 -9.74 5.29
N VAL A 54 -9.30 -10.56 6.31
CA VAL A 54 -10.25 -11.60 6.75
C VAL A 54 -11.53 -10.95 7.29
N GLY A 55 -11.41 -9.92 8.12
CA GLY A 55 -12.56 -9.20 8.67
C GLY A 55 -13.46 -8.62 7.57
N MET A 56 -12.88 -8.01 6.54
CA MET A 56 -13.62 -7.48 5.41
C MET A 56 -14.28 -8.59 4.57
N LEU A 57 -13.62 -9.73 4.36
CA LEU A 57 -14.24 -10.88 3.67
C LEU A 57 -15.41 -11.47 4.45
N VAL A 58 -15.29 -11.57 5.78
CA VAL A 58 -16.39 -12.02 6.64
C VAL A 58 -17.58 -11.05 6.57
N ILE A 59 -17.33 -9.74 6.58
CA ILE A 59 -18.38 -8.73 6.40
C ILE A 59 -19.01 -8.87 5.01
N ALA A 60 -18.22 -9.06 3.95
CA ALA A 60 -18.76 -9.24 2.61
C ALA A 60 -19.68 -10.47 2.51
N ALA A 61 -19.27 -11.61 3.10
CA ALA A 61 -20.10 -12.81 3.18
C ALA A 61 -21.39 -12.57 3.98
N PHE A 62 -21.29 -11.86 5.11
CA PHE A 62 -22.44 -11.48 5.92
C PHE A 62 -23.43 -10.60 5.14
N VAL A 63 -22.95 -9.63 4.35
CA VAL A 63 -23.78 -8.78 3.49
C VAL A 63 -24.55 -9.63 2.48
N ILE A 64 -23.89 -10.58 1.80
CA ILE A 64 -24.56 -11.46 0.84
C ILE A 64 -25.67 -12.28 1.53
N MET A 65 -25.35 -12.92 2.66
CA MET A 65 -26.33 -13.72 3.41
C MET A 65 -27.51 -12.87 3.91
N SER A 66 -27.26 -11.65 4.36
CA SER A 66 -28.30 -10.73 4.83
C SER A 66 -29.30 -10.39 3.72
N PHE A 67 -28.81 -10.08 2.52
CA PHE A 67 -29.67 -9.76 1.37
C PHE A 67 -30.41 -11.00 0.83
N LEU A 68 -29.77 -12.18 0.89
CA LEU A 68 -30.42 -13.44 0.55
C LEU A 68 -31.63 -13.72 1.46
N MET A 69 -31.51 -13.43 2.76
CA MET A 69 -32.58 -13.66 3.74
C MET A 69 -33.67 -12.58 3.73
N SER A 70 -33.34 -11.32 3.43
CA SER A 70 -34.31 -10.22 3.55
C SER A 70 -35.25 -10.05 2.35
N GLY A 71 -35.10 -10.83 1.27
CA GLY A 71 -35.88 -10.68 0.04
C GLY A 71 -35.65 -9.36 -0.73
N ALA A 72 -34.63 -8.59 -0.34
CA ALA A 72 -34.24 -7.36 -1.02
C ALA A 72 -33.53 -7.66 -2.37
N THR A 73 -33.28 -6.61 -3.16
CA THR A 73 -32.58 -6.74 -4.45
C THR A 73 -31.17 -7.32 -4.27
N LEU A 74 -31.01 -8.60 -4.56
CA LEU A 74 -29.74 -9.34 -4.50
C LEU A 74 -28.60 -8.62 -5.23
N VAL A 75 -28.90 -7.97 -6.36
CA VAL A 75 -27.94 -7.20 -7.16
C VAL A 75 -27.23 -6.13 -6.32
N VAL A 76 -27.98 -5.39 -5.50
CA VAL A 76 -27.41 -4.36 -4.61
C VAL A 76 -26.51 -5.01 -3.55
N GLY A 77 -26.93 -6.14 -2.98
CA GLY A 77 -26.14 -6.90 -2.02
C GLY A 77 -24.83 -7.41 -2.60
N ILE A 78 -24.84 -7.93 -3.84
CA ILE A 78 -23.65 -8.40 -4.55
C ILE A 78 -22.69 -7.25 -4.82
N VAL A 79 -23.18 -6.11 -5.33
CA VAL A 79 -22.33 -4.94 -5.61
C VAL A 79 -21.67 -4.43 -4.33
N LEU A 80 -22.41 -4.33 -3.23
CA LEU A 80 -21.84 -3.94 -1.93
C LEU A 80 -20.79 -4.95 -1.44
N ALA A 81 -21.09 -6.24 -1.51
CA ALA A 81 -20.18 -7.29 -1.09
C ALA A 81 -18.90 -7.30 -1.93
N ALA A 82 -18.99 -7.04 -3.24
CA ALA A 82 -17.83 -6.92 -4.11
C ALA A 82 -16.93 -5.74 -3.73
N VAL A 83 -17.51 -4.58 -3.38
CA VAL A 83 -16.76 -3.42 -2.89
C VAL A 83 -16.04 -3.75 -1.58
N VAL A 84 -16.76 -4.33 -0.61
CA VAL A 84 -16.20 -4.71 0.70
C VAL A 84 -15.10 -5.77 0.54
N ALA A 85 -15.34 -6.79 -0.28
CA ALA A 85 -14.35 -7.83 -0.59
C ALA A 85 -13.12 -7.26 -1.31
N GLY A 86 -13.31 -6.32 -2.24
CA GLY A 86 -12.23 -5.61 -2.90
C GLY A 86 -11.32 -4.87 -1.92
N VAL A 87 -11.90 -4.22 -0.91
CA VAL A 87 -11.12 -3.61 0.18
C VAL A 87 -10.38 -4.66 1.01
N GLY A 88 -11.00 -5.82 1.28
CA GLY A 88 -10.32 -6.95 1.91
C GLY A 88 -9.11 -7.43 1.10
N VAL A 89 -9.24 -7.53 -0.22
CA VAL A 89 -8.14 -7.89 -1.13
C VAL A 89 -7.03 -6.84 -1.09
N LEU A 90 -7.35 -5.54 -1.03
CA LEU A 90 -6.34 -4.48 -0.89
C LEU A 90 -5.53 -4.63 0.40
N ASN A 91 -6.16 -5.02 1.52
CA ASN A 91 -5.44 -5.30 2.77
C ASN A 91 -4.54 -6.54 2.64
N ALA A 92 -5.00 -7.60 1.98
CA ALA A 92 -4.18 -8.77 1.70
C ALA A 92 -2.96 -8.41 0.83
N LEU A 93 -3.16 -7.59 -0.22
CA LEU A 93 -2.07 -7.08 -1.05
C LEU A 93 -1.11 -6.20 -0.24
N GLY A 94 -1.60 -5.41 0.71
CA GLY A 94 -0.77 -4.65 1.66
C GLY A 94 0.05 -5.56 2.57
N ALA A 95 -0.50 -6.68 3.05
CA ALA A 95 0.25 -7.67 3.83
C ALA A 95 1.34 -8.36 2.99
N LEU A 96 0.99 -8.74 1.76
CA LEU A 96 1.92 -9.35 0.81
C LEU A 96 3.03 -8.38 0.40
N SER A 97 2.72 -7.09 0.22
CA SER A 97 3.73 -6.08 -0.13
C SER A 97 4.75 -5.86 0.98
N ILE A 98 4.35 -5.93 2.25
CA ILE A 98 5.26 -5.84 3.41
C ILE A 98 6.12 -7.10 3.56
N ASN A 99 5.60 -8.25 3.12
CA ASN A 99 6.28 -9.55 3.17
C ASN A 99 7.07 -9.87 1.91
N HIS A 100 7.16 -8.95 0.94
CA HIS A 100 7.87 -9.20 -0.29
C HIS A 100 9.35 -9.58 -0.02
N PRO A 101 9.86 -10.67 -0.64
CA PRO A 101 11.18 -11.24 -0.32
C PRO A 101 12.32 -10.27 -0.62
N TYR A 102 12.24 -9.52 -1.71
CA TYR A 102 13.31 -8.58 -2.14
C TYR A 102 12.97 -7.11 -1.87
N PHE A 103 11.81 -6.63 -2.34
CA PHE A 103 11.40 -5.23 -2.25
C PHE A 103 10.13 -5.01 -1.39
N PRO A 104 10.23 -4.97 -0.05
CA PRO A 104 9.07 -4.68 0.81
C PRO A 104 8.56 -3.25 0.63
N ASN A 105 7.23 -3.07 0.62
CA ASN A 105 6.61 -1.75 0.48
C ASN A 105 5.46 -1.56 1.48
N THR A 106 5.49 -0.44 2.23
CA THR A 106 4.43 -0.03 3.17
C THR A 106 3.42 0.93 2.56
N VAL A 107 3.69 1.54 1.40
CA VAL A 107 2.76 2.48 0.73
C VAL A 107 1.46 1.79 0.35
N THR A 108 1.55 0.59 -0.23
CA THR A 108 0.36 -0.21 -0.56
C THR A 108 -0.49 -0.52 0.67
N SER A 109 0.15 -0.82 1.80
CA SER A 109 -0.53 -1.02 3.09
C SER A 109 -1.15 0.25 3.64
N GLN A 110 -0.51 1.42 3.48
CA GLN A 110 -1.07 2.69 3.92
C GLN A 110 -2.32 3.07 3.12
N LEU A 111 -2.26 2.93 1.79
CA LEU A 111 -3.41 3.17 0.93
C LEU A 111 -4.56 2.23 1.27
N ALA A 112 -4.28 0.92 1.40
CA ALA A 112 -5.28 -0.06 1.83
C ALA A 112 -5.91 0.29 3.18
N GLY A 113 -5.09 0.69 4.17
CA GLY A 113 -5.56 1.13 5.48
C GLY A 113 -6.46 2.38 5.40
N VAL A 114 -6.08 3.40 4.63
CA VAL A 114 -6.90 4.61 4.47
C VAL A 114 -8.26 4.30 3.85
N PHE A 115 -8.29 3.53 2.76
CA PHE A 115 -9.56 3.12 2.14
C PHE A 115 -10.43 2.29 3.08
N THR A 116 -9.82 1.37 3.84
CA THR A 116 -10.53 0.54 4.81
C THR A 116 -11.12 1.38 5.93
N GLY A 117 -10.35 2.33 6.46
CA GLY A 117 -10.80 3.26 7.49
C GLY A 117 -11.98 4.10 7.02
N LEU A 118 -11.96 4.59 5.77
CA LEU A 118 -13.08 5.34 5.19
C LEU A 118 -14.36 4.50 5.08
N VAL A 119 -14.23 3.27 4.58
CA VAL A 119 -15.40 2.35 4.45
C VAL A 119 -15.98 2.01 5.81
N LEU A 120 -15.12 1.69 6.80
CA LEU A 120 -15.57 1.39 8.17
C LEU A 120 -16.18 2.61 8.86
N ALA A 121 -15.64 3.81 8.64
CA ALA A 121 -16.20 5.04 9.19
C ALA A 121 -17.60 5.35 8.63
N VAL A 122 -17.80 5.19 7.32
CA VAL A 122 -19.13 5.33 6.69
C VAL A 122 -20.11 4.29 7.22
N ALA A 123 -19.66 3.03 7.35
CA ALA A 123 -20.48 1.96 7.90
C ALA A 123 -20.90 2.25 9.36
N LEU A 124 -19.97 2.73 10.18
CA LEU A 124 -20.24 3.12 11.56
C LEU A 124 -21.20 4.29 11.66
N PHE A 125 -21.00 5.35 10.88
CA PHE A 125 -21.89 6.51 10.88
C PHE A 125 -23.33 6.12 10.50
N ARG A 126 -23.46 5.30 9.45
CA ARG A 126 -24.76 4.73 9.06
C ARG A 126 -25.35 3.85 10.15
N SER A 127 -24.54 3.04 10.82
CA SER A 127 -25.03 2.14 11.88
C SER A 127 -25.52 2.91 13.11
N VAL A 128 -24.79 3.95 13.54
CA VAL A 128 -25.23 4.84 14.63
C VAL A 128 -26.55 5.53 14.29
N SER A 129 -26.75 5.94 13.03
CA SER A 129 -28.02 6.54 12.59
C SER A 129 -29.24 5.59 12.66
N ARG A 130 -29.00 4.27 12.77
CA ARG A 130 -30.03 3.23 12.86
C ARG A 130 -30.27 2.72 14.28
N GLY A 131 -29.49 3.19 15.26
CA GLY A 131 -29.67 2.87 16.68
C GLY A 131 -29.32 1.42 17.07
N VAL A 132 -29.90 0.95 18.18
CA VAL A 132 -29.54 -0.29 18.89
C VAL A 132 -29.78 -1.57 18.05
N ALA A 133 -30.57 -1.48 16.98
CA ALA A 133 -30.87 -2.62 16.08
C ALA A 133 -29.63 -3.19 15.37
N GLU A 134 -28.52 -2.44 15.30
CA GLU A 134 -27.27 -2.86 14.65
C GLU A 134 -26.07 -2.88 15.63
N LEU A 135 -26.29 -3.22 16.91
CA LEU A 135 -25.23 -3.19 17.93
C LEU A 135 -24.04 -4.13 17.62
N VAL A 136 -24.32 -5.34 17.12
CA VAL A 136 -23.26 -6.32 16.79
C VAL A 136 -22.43 -5.89 15.57
N PRO A 137 -23.03 -5.49 14.43
CA PRO A 137 -22.29 -4.91 13.31
C PRO A 137 -21.50 -3.65 13.66
N SER A 138 -22.04 -2.78 14.51
CA SER A 138 -21.38 -1.52 14.90
C SER A 138 -20.16 -1.77 15.80
N MET A 139 -20.26 -2.68 16.78
CA MET A 139 -19.11 -3.09 17.61
C MET A 139 -17.99 -3.73 16.76
N ALA A 140 -18.34 -4.64 15.84
CA ALA A 140 -17.37 -5.25 14.94
C ALA A 140 -16.65 -4.21 14.05
N SER A 141 -17.42 -3.26 13.50
CA SER A 141 -16.86 -2.18 12.68
C SER A 141 -15.97 -1.23 13.48
N ALA A 142 -16.30 -0.96 14.75
CA ALA A 142 -15.51 -0.13 15.64
C ALA A 142 -14.17 -0.79 16.00
N VAL A 143 -14.18 -2.10 16.31
CA VAL A 143 -12.96 -2.87 16.57
C VAL A 143 -12.06 -2.89 15.33
N LEU A 144 -12.62 -3.15 14.15
CA LEU A 144 -11.85 -3.12 12.90
C LEU A 144 -11.30 -1.72 12.59
N LEU A 145 -12.04 -0.65 12.93
CA LEU A 145 -11.56 0.72 12.79
C LEU A 145 -10.37 0.99 13.73
N ALA A 146 -10.43 0.53 14.97
CA ALA A 146 -9.31 0.65 15.91
C ALA A 146 -8.06 -0.11 15.40
N VAL A 147 -8.25 -1.33 14.87
CA VAL A 147 -7.20 -2.12 14.22
C VAL A 147 -6.62 -1.37 13.00
N CYS A 148 -7.48 -0.72 12.22
CA CYS A 148 -7.07 0.08 11.08
C CYS A 148 -6.22 1.29 11.48
N ILE A 149 -6.63 2.02 12.52
CA ILE A 149 -5.88 3.16 13.06
C ILE A 149 -4.51 2.69 13.59
N LEU A 150 -4.49 1.60 14.36
CA LEU A 150 -3.24 1.01 14.85
C LEU A 150 -2.30 0.63 13.71
N SER A 151 -2.84 0.08 12.62
CA SER A 151 -2.09 -0.27 11.41
C SER A 151 -1.48 0.98 10.76
N LEU A 152 -2.23 2.08 10.63
CA LEU A 152 -1.73 3.34 10.08
C LEU A 152 -0.62 3.96 10.96
N VAL A 153 -0.76 3.87 12.28
CA VAL A 153 0.27 4.34 13.23
C VAL A 153 1.55 3.52 13.08
N LEU A 154 1.44 2.20 12.98
CA LEU A 154 2.60 1.32 12.78
C LEU A 154 3.26 1.54 11.42
N ALA A 155 2.49 1.73 10.36
CA ALA A 155 3.00 2.02 9.02
C ALA A 155 3.72 3.38 8.93
N SER A 156 3.45 4.29 9.87
CA SER A 156 4.09 5.62 9.93
C SER A 156 5.42 5.62 10.68
N ARG A 157 5.79 4.52 11.37
CA ARG A 157 6.99 4.46 12.20
C ARG A 157 8.28 4.57 11.34
N PRO A 158 9.25 5.41 11.76
CA PRO A 158 10.48 5.63 11.00
C PRO A 158 11.36 4.37 10.93
N ALA A 159 11.35 3.52 11.97
CA ALA A 159 12.12 2.28 12.04
C ALA A 159 11.79 1.31 10.90
N GLY A 160 10.51 1.20 10.51
CA GLY A 160 10.10 0.35 9.40
C GLY A 160 10.60 0.87 8.05
N LYS A 161 10.55 2.20 7.85
CA LYS A 161 11.03 2.85 6.62
C LYS A 161 12.53 2.69 6.45
N GLN A 162 13.31 2.88 7.51
CA GLN A 162 14.77 2.71 7.50
C GLN A 162 15.17 1.27 7.15
N TRP A 163 14.48 0.27 7.73
CA TRP A 163 14.73 -1.13 7.42
C TRP A 163 14.39 -1.50 5.96
N ILE A 164 13.28 -0.97 5.42
CA ILE A 164 12.89 -1.19 4.02
C ILE A 164 13.95 -0.62 3.07
N VAL A 165 14.46 0.59 3.34
CA VAL A 165 15.52 1.20 2.54
C VAL A 165 16.79 0.37 2.59
N ALA A 166 17.20 -0.11 3.77
CA ALA A 166 18.37 -0.99 3.92
C ALA A 166 18.18 -2.31 3.15
N LYS A 167 16.99 -2.92 3.19
CA LYS A 167 16.68 -4.16 2.47
C LYS A 167 16.66 -3.96 0.94
N HIS A 168 16.17 -2.80 0.47
CA HIS A 168 16.23 -2.44 -0.95
C HIS A 168 17.67 -2.30 -1.43
N GLN A 169 18.53 -1.62 -0.68
CA GLN A 169 19.95 -1.47 -1.02
C GLN A 169 20.68 -2.81 -1.05
N LEU A 170 20.42 -3.70 -0.09
CA LEU A 170 20.99 -5.05 -0.07
C LEU A 170 20.52 -5.89 -1.27
N SER A 171 19.23 -5.80 -1.63
CA SER A 171 18.71 -6.56 -2.77
C SER A 171 19.36 -6.10 -4.09
N LEU A 172 19.56 -4.79 -4.23
CA LEU A 172 20.26 -4.20 -5.38
C LEU A 172 21.74 -4.60 -5.43
N SER A 173 22.44 -4.63 -4.30
CA SER A 173 23.84 -5.08 -4.26
C SER A 173 24.00 -6.57 -4.57
N GLN A 174 22.98 -7.37 -4.28
CA GLN A 174 22.89 -8.78 -4.67
C GLN A 174 22.46 -8.99 -6.14
N GLY A 175 22.30 -7.92 -6.93
CA GLY A 175 21.93 -8.00 -8.34
C GLY A 175 20.43 -8.20 -8.61
N HIS A 176 19.57 -8.12 -7.59
CA HIS A 176 18.13 -8.14 -7.81
C HIS A 176 17.70 -6.81 -8.42
N ALA A 177 17.22 -6.83 -9.66
CA ALA A 177 16.66 -5.65 -10.31
C ALA A 177 15.15 -5.57 -10.08
N PRO A 178 14.60 -4.41 -9.70
CA PRO A 178 13.15 -4.22 -9.69
C PRO A 178 12.64 -4.36 -11.13
N ARG A 179 11.65 -5.23 -11.33
CA ARG A 179 11.10 -5.61 -12.64
C ARG A 179 10.54 -4.44 -13.47
N ASN A 180 10.37 -3.25 -12.88
CA ASN A 180 9.72 -2.07 -13.47
C ASN A 180 10.67 -0.95 -13.96
N ARG A 181 11.96 -1.23 -14.24
CA ARG A 181 12.79 -0.29 -15.03
C ARG A 181 12.75 -0.67 -16.51
N ARG A 182 11.65 -0.38 -17.18
CA ARG A 182 11.55 -0.24 -18.64
C ARG A 182 10.70 0.96 -18.97
#